data_AF-A0A2V5TL90-F1
#
_entry.id   AF-A0A2V5TL90-F1
#
_cell.length_a   1.000
_cell.length_b   1.000
_cell.length_c   1.000
_cell.angle_alpha   90.00
_cell.angle_beta   90.00
_cell.angle_gamma   90.00
#
_symmetry.space_group_name_H-M   'P 1'
#
loop_
_entity.id
_entity.type
_entity.pdbx_description
1 polymer ?
#
loop_
_entity_poly.entity_id
_entity_poly.type
_entity_poly.pdbx_seq_one_letter_code
_entity_poly.pdbx_strand_id
1 'polypeptide(L)'
;QVAIDALFKALNDYDRDLRLAAAEALGRIGNAHLAKPLVTALDDTDQWVRQAAARALERIGWIPADDAQHAQHQAALHLRPCDA
;
A
#
# COMPACT_ATOMS: atom_id res chain seq x y z
N GLN A 1 18.08 -9.96 -7.02
CA GLN A 1 16.72 -9.58 -6.59
C GLN A 1 16.32 -8.22 -7.18
N VAL A 2 16.28 -8.06 -8.50
CA VAL A 2 16.08 -6.75 -9.18
C VAL A 2 14.61 -6.30 -9.20
N ALA A 3 13.68 -7.25 -9.06
CA ALA A 3 12.24 -6.99 -9.19
C ALA A 3 11.64 -6.20 -8.01
N ILE A 4 12.09 -6.43 -6.78
CA ILE A 4 11.55 -5.73 -5.60
C ILE A 4 11.98 -4.27 -5.59
N ASP A 5 13.25 -3.99 -5.94
CA ASP A 5 13.76 -2.62 -6.04
C ASP A 5 13.02 -1.79 -7.10
N ALA A 6 12.63 -2.43 -8.21
CA ALA A 6 11.82 -1.78 -9.24
C ALA A 6 10.42 -1.43 -8.71
N LEU A 7 9.79 -2.31 -7.92
CA LEU A 7 8.49 -2.04 -7.30
C LEU A 7 8.59 -0.91 -6.26
N PHE A 8 9.67 -0.81 -5.50
CA PHE A 8 9.88 0.31 -4.58
C PHE A 8 10.04 1.65 -5.29
N LYS A 9 10.69 1.68 -6.45
CA LYS A 9 10.73 2.89 -7.28
C LYS A 9 9.34 3.22 -7.82
N ALA A 10 8.61 2.21 -8.31
CA ALA A 10 7.27 2.40 -8.85
C ALA A 10 6.26 2.91 -7.81
N LEU A 11 6.43 2.61 -6.51
CA LEU A 11 5.61 3.21 -5.44
C LEU A 11 5.75 4.74 -5.31
N ASN A 12 6.80 5.34 -5.86
CA ASN A 12 7.01 6.79 -5.84
C ASN A 12 6.94 7.40 -7.25
N ASP A 13 6.40 6.66 -8.21
CA ASP A 13 6.27 7.16 -9.59
C ASP A 13 5.20 8.26 -9.69
N TYR A 14 5.33 9.13 -10.68
CA TYR A 14 4.33 10.17 -10.94
C TYR A 14 3.03 9.55 -11.44
N ASP A 15 3.12 8.44 -12.17
CA ASP A 15 1.97 7.70 -12.67
C ASP A 15 1.28 6.95 -11.53
N ARG A 16 0.04 7.33 -11.27
CA ARG A 16 -0.80 6.73 -10.23
C ARG A 16 -1.06 5.24 -10.47
N ASP A 17 -1.19 4.82 -11.73
CA ASP A 17 -1.47 3.42 -12.05
C ASP A 17 -0.22 2.55 -11.80
N LEU A 18 0.98 3.11 -12.00
CA LEU A 18 2.24 2.45 -11.60
C LEU A 18 2.37 2.32 -10.08
N ARG A 19 2.04 3.38 -9.32
CA ARG A 19 2.03 3.31 -7.84
C ARG A 19 1.04 2.26 -7.34
N LEU A 20 -0.17 2.23 -7.92
CA LEU A 20 -1.21 1.25 -7.60
C LEU A 20 -0.73 -0.18 -7.89
N ALA A 21 -0.23 -0.43 -9.10
CA ALA A 21 0.26 -1.74 -9.50
C ALA A 21 1.42 -2.20 -8.60
N ALA A 22 2.29 -1.29 -8.18
CA ALA A 22 3.38 -1.59 -7.26
C ALA A 22 2.87 -2.02 -5.89
N ALA A 23 1.92 -1.29 -5.29
CA ALA A 23 1.32 -1.66 -4.01
C ALA A 23 0.63 -3.04 -4.07
N GLU A 24 -0.13 -3.31 -5.13
CA GLU A 24 -0.76 -4.61 -5.32
C GLU A 24 0.26 -5.74 -5.48
N ALA A 25 1.29 -5.53 -6.30
CA ALA A 25 2.31 -6.53 -6.55
C ALA A 25 3.07 -6.87 -5.26
N LEU A 26 3.44 -5.87 -4.47
CA LEU A 26 4.11 -6.06 -3.17
C LEU A 26 3.23 -6.85 -2.20
N GLY A 27 1.92 -6.58 -2.16
CA GLY A 27 0.97 -7.38 -1.37
C GLY A 27 0.86 -8.82 -1.82
N ARG A 28 0.87 -9.08 -3.14
CA ARG A 28 0.85 -10.43 -3.70
C ARG A 28 2.14 -11.21 -3.45
N ILE A 29 3.28 -10.53 -3.36
CA ILE A 29 4.56 -11.15 -3.02
C ILE A 29 4.54 -11.73 -1.59
N GLY A 30 3.75 -11.17 -0.68
CA GLY A 30 3.51 -11.79 0.63
C GLY A 30 4.68 -11.66 1.63
N ASN A 31 5.68 -10.83 1.35
CA ASN A 31 6.87 -10.73 2.19
C ASN A 31 6.72 -9.61 3.24
N ALA A 32 6.81 -9.97 4.52
CA ALA A 32 6.70 -9.05 5.65
C ALA A 32 7.73 -7.90 5.63
N HIS A 33 8.91 -8.09 5.01
CA HIS A 33 9.90 -7.03 4.85
C HIS A 33 9.41 -5.87 3.96
N LEU A 34 8.35 -6.08 3.17
CA LEU A 34 7.72 -5.07 2.32
C LEU A 34 6.70 -4.20 3.06
N ALA A 35 6.47 -4.47 4.36
CA ALA A 35 5.51 -3.70 5.16
C ALA A 35 5.86 -2.20 5.23
N LYS A 36 7.14 -1.85 5.45
CA LYS A 36 7.57 -0.44 5.54
C LYS A 36 7.14 0.41 4.33
N PRO A 37 7.48 0.04 3.08
CA PRO A 37 7.08 0.83 1.91
C PRO A 37 5.56 0.86 1.70
N LEU A 38 4.85 -0.22 2.05
CA LEU A 38 3.38 -0.25 2.00
C LEU A 38 2.74 0.68 3.05
N VAL A 39 3.32 0.79 4.25
CA VAL A 39 2.88 1.76 5.25
C VAL A 39 3.03 3.19 4.74
N THR A 40 4.13 3.52 4.06
CA THR A 40 4.27 4.84 3.43
C THR A 40 3.22 5.09 2.34
N ALA A 41 2.85 4.05 1.57
CA ALA A 41 1.82 4.15 0.55
C ALA A 41 0.40 4.33 1.12
N LEU A 42 0.18 4.14 2.42
CA LEU A 42 -1.08 4.51 3.08
C LEU A 42 -1.30 6.03 3.13
N ASP A 43 -0.25 6.85 2.92
CA ASP A 43 -0.32 8.32 2.82
C ASP A 43 -0.34 8.81 1.36
N ASP A 44 -0.48 7.91 0.38
CA ASP A 44 -0.54 8.33 -1.02
C ASP A 44 -1.68 9.32 -1.26
N THR A 45 -1.49 10.25 -2.18
CA THR A 45 -2.51 11.24 -2.52
C THR A 45 -3.73 10.60 -3.17
N ASP A 46 -3.54 9.50 -3.90
CA ASP A 46 -4.61 8.77 -4.57
C ASP A 46 -5.26 7.72 -3.66
N GLN A 47 -6.60 7.74 -3.63
CA GLN A 47 -7.39 6.86 -2.77
C GLN A 47 -7.26 5.37 -3.10
N TRP A 48 -7.07 5.03 -4.38
CA TRP A 48 -6.95 3.65 -4.83
C TRP A 48 -5.60 3.07 -4.43
N VAL A 49 -4.54 3.88 -4.49
CA VAL A 49 -3.21 3.50 -4.02
C VAL A 49 -3.24 3.23 -2.52
N ARG A 50 -3.85 4.13 -1.72
CA ARG A 50 -4.02 3.91 -0.27
C ARG A 50 -4.77 2.62 0.03
N GLN A 51 -5.88 2.36 -0.68
CA GLN A 51 -6.66 1.14 -0.47
C GLN A 51 -5.88 -0.12 -0.84
N ALA A 52 -5.13 -0.09 -1.95
CA ALA A 52 -4.28 -1.20 -2.36
C ALA A 52 -3.17 -1.48 -1.34
N ALA A 53 -2.55 -0.42 -0.80
CA ALA A 53 -1.55 -0.52 0.26
C ALA A 53 -2.14 -1.16 1.52
N ALA A 54 -3.32 -0.73 1.96
CA ALA A 54 -4.01 -1.31 3.11
C ALA A 54 -4.30 -2.80 2.90
N ARG A 55 -4.88 -3.18 1.76
CA ARG A 55 -5.14 -4.59 1.43
C ARG A 55 -3.85 -5.42 1.33
N ALA A 56 -2.77 -4.82 0.85
CA ALA A 56 -1.47 -5.47 0.79
C ALA A 56 -0.91 -5.73 2.20
N LEU A 57 -1.06 -4.78 3.12
CA LEU A 57 -0.67 -4.92 4.52
C LEU A 57 -1.46 -6.04 5.23
N GLU A 58 -2.77 -6.16 4.99
CA GLU A 58 -3.58 -7.27 5.51
C GLU A 58 -3.08 -8.63 5.00
N ARG A 59 -2.75 -8.72 3.70
CA ARG A 59 -2.27 -9.96 3.07
C ARG A 59 -0.96 -10.45 3.64
N ILE A 60 -0.05 -9.53 3.99
CA ILE A 60 1.24 -9.89 4.59
C ILE A 60 1.17 -10.08 6.10
N GLY A 61 -0.02 -9.96 6.71
CA GLY A 61 -0.21 -10.07 8.16
C GLY A 61 0.46 -8.95 8.94
N TRP A 62 0.58 -7.75 8.35
CA TRP A 62 1.17 -6.61 9.03
C TRP A 62 0.30 -6.17 10.21
N ILE A 63 0.96 -5.86 11.33
CA ILE A 63 0.34 -5.35 12.54
C ILE A 63 0.79 -3.89 12.69
N PRO A 64 -0.16 -2.95 12.87
CA PRO A 64 0.17 -1.56 13.14
C PRO A 64 1.09 -1.43 14.37
N ALA A 65 2.13 -0.63 14.27
CA ALA A 65 3.04 -0.38 15.38
C ALA A 65 2.44 0.58 16.43
N ASP A 66 1.51 1.43 16.01
CA ASP A 66 0.84 2.42 16.86
C ASP A 66 -0.62 2.65 16.41
N ASP A 67 -1.37 3.38 17.24
CA ASP A 67 -2.77 3.71 16.99
C ASP A 67 -2.94 4.61 15.76
N ALA A 68 -1.92 5.41 15.40
CA ALA A 68 -1.98 6.29 14.24
C ALA A 68 -1.94 5.48 12.94
N GLN A 69 -1.02 4.53 12.83
CA GLN A 69 -0.93 3.58 11.73
C GLN A 69 -2.19 2.72 11.62
N HIS A 70 -2.76 2.33 12.75
CA HIS A 70 -4.03 1.58 12.75
C HIS A 70 -5.19 2.44 12.24
N ALA A 71 -5.32 3.68 12.71
CA ALA A 71 -6.34 4.61 12.24
C ALA A 71 -6.18 4.93 10.74
N GLN A 72 -4.95 5.08 10.27
CA GLN A 72 -4.65 5.35 8.86
C GLN A 72 -4.96 4.15 7.95
N HIS A 73 -4.59 2.94 8.38
CA HIS A 73 -4.97 1.70 7.71
C HIS A 73 -6.49 1.53 7.63
N GLN A 74 -7.19 1.78 8.73
CA GLN A 74 -8.66 1.76 8.75
C GLN A 74 -9.26 2.82 7.83
N ALA A 75 -8.72 4.04 7.82
CA ALA A 75 -9.17 5.10 6.93
C ALA A 75 -8.99 4.70 5.46
N ALA A 76 -7.87 4.06 5.11
CA ALA A 76 -7.59 3.58 3.76
C ALA A 76 -8.54 2.43 3.32
N LEU A 77 -8.99 1.58 4.25
CA LEU A 77 -9.99 0.53 3.96
C LEU A 77 -11.42 1.07 3.88
N HIS A 78 -11.74 2.04 4.75
CA HIS A 78 -13.07 2.63 4.90
C HIS A 78 -13.33 3.80 3.94
N LEU A 79 -12.40 4.07 3.01
CA LEU A 79 -12.69 4.89 1.84
C LEU A 79 -13.90 4.29 1.13
N ARG A 80 -15.06 4.93 1.32
CA ARG A 80 -16.26 4.56 0.59
C ARG A 80 -15.90 4.63 -0.89
N PRO A 81 -16.22 3.61 -1.70
CA PRO A 81 -16.25 3.80 -3.14
C PRO A 81 -17.33 4.85 -3.40
N CYS A 82 -16.95 6.13 -3.41
CA CYS A 82 -17.81 7.19 -3.91
C CYS A 82 -17.78 7.06 -5.43
N ASP A 83 -18.81 6.38 -5.93
CA ASP A 83 -19.40 6.46 -7.26
C ASP A 83 -18.50 6.05 -8.45
N ALA A 84 -18.81 4.86 -8.98
CA ALA A 84 -18.51 4.47 -10.35
C ALA A 84 -19.46 5.16 -11.34
#